data_AF-A0AAV2RW97-F1
#
_entry.id   AF-A0AAV2RW97-F1
#
_cell.length_a   1.000
_cell.length_b   1.000
_cell.length_c   1.000
_cell.angle_alpha   90.00
_cell.angle_beta   90.00
_cell.angle_gamma   90.00
#
_symmetry.space_group_name_H-M   'P 1'
#
loop_
_entity.id
_entity.type
_entity.pdbx_description
1 polymer ?
#
loop_
_entity_poly.entity_id
_entity_poly.type
_entity_poly.pdbx_seq_one_letter_code
_entity_poly.pdbx_strand_id
1 'polypeptide(L)'
;TVTLRLVQEGYALFLFGLLGTTQVKFLIDSGATASLVSPWLVQEAGLFNYLDFRQSFIMCNSVHHQYTPQIRGRLHAPLVCTGVDGRDLVLRPYFLVMDAAMPVLGLDMLCAHGACLFFAPNPHVVISVDPMDAHIEPPLKVMCRMGCSQEIATVDTGATTTFISFQAACRAGLRVTTGSHWSS
;
A
#
# COMPACT_ATOMS: atom_id res chain seq x y z
N THR A 1 -18.56 14.01 2.43
CA THR A 1 -17.30 13.50 3.02
C THR A 1 -17.51 12.67 4.28
N VAL A 2 -16.96 11.45 4.32
CA VAL A 2 -16.74 10.63 5.54
C VAL A 2 -15.22 10.63 5.79
N THR A 3 -14.79 10.86 7.04
CA THR A 3 -13.35 10.83 7.39
C THR A 3 -13.05 9.53 8.13
N LEU A 4 -12.13 8.73 7.59
CA LEU A 4 -11.68 7.50 8.24
C LEU A 4 -10.56 7.80 9.24
N ARG A 5 -10.61 7.14 10.40
CA ARG A 5 -9.53 7.22 11.39
C ARG A 5 -8.42 6.24 11.01
N LEU A 6 -7.22 6.76 10.80
CA LEU A 6 -6.03 5.93 10.71
C LEU A 6 -5.38 5.77 12.09
N VAL A 7 -4.85 4.57 12.34
CA VAL A 7 -4.05 4.25 13.51
C VAL A 7 -2.60 4.22 13.09
N GLN A 8 -1.78 5.06 13.69
CA GLN A 8 -0.35 5.05 13.49
C GLN A 8 0.30 4.08 14.49
N GLU A 9 1.02 3.07 14.00
CA GLU A 9 1.87 2.21 14.84
C GLU A 9 3.32 2.35 14.34
N GLY A 10 4.16 3.03 15.11
CA GLY A 10 5.50 3.42 14.66
C GLY A 10 5.44 4.38 13.46
N TYR A 11 6.03 3.97 12.33
CA TYR A 11 6.02 4.73 11.07
C TYR A 11 4.92 4.29 10.10
N ALA A 12 4.17 3.24 10.42
CA ALA A 12 3.14 2.70 9.55
C ALA A 12 1.76 3.25 9.90
N LEU A 13 0.94 3.48 8.87
CA LEU A 13 -0.44 3.94 8.99
C LEU A 13 -1.39 2.80 8.66
N PHE A 14 -2.34 2.54 9.54
CA PHE A 14 -3.28 1.45 9.41
C PHE A 14 -4.72 1.95 9.36
N LEU A 15 -5.52 1.30 8.51
CA LEU A 15 -6.97 1.42 8.50
C LEU A 15 -7.59 0.11 8.95
N PHE A 16 -8.55 0.20 9.87
CA PHE A 16 -9.35 -0.93 10.27
C PHE A 16 -10.65 -0.97 9.46
N GLY A 17 -11.04 -2.17 9.03
CA GLY A 17 -12.33 -2.37 8.38
C GLY A 17 -12.79 -3.81 8.46
N LEU A 18 -14.07 -4.02 8.20
CA LEU A 18 -14.70 -5.33 8.13
C LEU A 18 -14.65 -5.81 6.66
N LEU A 19 -13.89 -6.88 6.42
CA LEU A 19 -13.85 -7.59 5.14
C LEU A 19 -14.61 -8.90 5.30
N GLY A 20 -15.76 -9.03 4.62
CA GLY A 20 -16.65 -10.17 4.84
C GLY A 20 -17.09 -10.22 6.31
N THR A 21 -16.71 -11.29 7.01
CA THR A 21 -17.01 -11.49 8.44
C THR A 21 -15.87 -11.11 9.39
N THR A 22 -14.73 -10.65 8.88
CA THR A 22 -13.50 -10.51 9.66
C THR A 22 -13.09 -9.05 9.77
N GLN A 23 -12.76 -8.61 10.99
CA GLN A 23 -12.13 -7.30 11.19
C GLN A 23 -10.66 -7.39 10.83
N VAL A 24 -10.21 -6.51 9.94
CA VAL A 24 -8.87 -6.55 9.35
C VAL A 24 -8.19 -5.22 9.56
N LYS A 25 -6.89 -5.30 9.88
CA LYS A 25 -5.97 -4.17 9.89
C LYS A 25 -5.23 -4.12 8.55
N PHE A 26 -5.46 -3.07 7.77
CA PHE A 26 -4.81 -2.84 6.48
C PHE A 26 -3.73 -1.77 6.60
N LEU A 27 -2.55 -2.04 6.05
CA LEU A 27 -1.53 -1.02 5.83
C LEU A 27 -1.97 -0.08 4.70
N ILE A 28 -1.86 1.23 4.93
CA ILE A 28 -2.03 2.25 3.88
C ILE A 28 -0.71 2.45 3.16
N ASP A 29 -0.63 2.00 1.91
CA ASP A 29 0.61 1.96 1.15
C ASP A 29 0.46 2.72 -0.18
N SER A 30 1.03 3.92 -0.22
CA SER A 30 1.10 4.76 -1.42
C SER A 30 2.22 4.36 -2.38
N GLY A 31 3.13 3.46 -2.00
CA GLY A 31 4.11 2.83 -2.88
C GLY A 31 3.56 1.60 -3.61
N ALA A 32 2.60 0.89 -2.99
CA ALA A 32 1.94 -0.25 -3.60
C ALA A 32 0.95 0.18 -4.70
N THR A 33 1.14 -0.34 -5.92
CA THR A 33 0.19 -0.08 -7.02
C THR A 33 -1.17 -0.76 -6.81
N ALA A 34 -1.18 -1.92 -6.16
CA ALA A 34 -2.37 -2.75 -5.98
C ALA A 34 -2.61 -3.06 -4.50
N SER A 35 -3.88 -3.21 -4.14
CA SER A 35 -4.28 -3.68 -2.82
C SER A 35 -4.08 -5.20 -2.72
N LEU A 36 -3.61 -5.68 -1.57
CA LEU A 36 -3.18 -7.07 -1.36
C LEU A 36 -3.85 -7.69 -0.14
N VAL A 37 -4.20 -8.98 -0.23
CA VAL A 37 -4.62 -9.80 0.92
C VAL A 37 -4.05 -11.21 0.82
N SER A 38 -3.88 -11.87 1.98
CA SER A 38 -3.43 -13.27 2.02
C SER A 38 -4.58 -14.24 1.75
N PRO A 39 -4.30 -15.43 1.17
CA PRO A 39 -5.32 -16.46 0.96
C PRO A 39 -6.01 -16.90 2.25
N TRP A 40 -5.24 -16.95 3.35
CA TRP A 40 -5.78 -17.30 4.67
C TRP A 40 -6.81 -16.28 5.15
N LEU A 41 -6.54 -14.98 4.98
CA LEU A 41 -7.50 -13.94 5.33
C LEU A 41 -8.79 -14.05 4.49
N VAL A 42 -8.68 -14.37 3.20
CA VAL A 42 -9.86 -14.59 2.33
C VAL A 42 -10.71 -15.75 2.85
N GLN A 43 -10.08 -16.82 3.33
CA GLN A 43 -10.78 -17.96 3.93
C GLN A 43 -11.44 -17.59 5.25
N GLU A 44 -10.72 -16.89 6.14
CA GLU A 44 -11.22 -16.42 7.43
C GLU A 44 -12.42 -15.47 7.27
N ALA A 45 -12.37 -14.57 6.29
CA ALA A 45 -13.42 -13.63 5.96
C ALA A 45 -14.68 -14.28 5.34
N GLY A 46 -14.66 -15.59 5.07
CA GLY A 46 -15.75 -16.30 4.40
C GLY A 46 -15.87 -15.95 2.92
N LEU A 47 -14.80 -15.46 2.30
CA LEU A 47 -14.80 -14.91 0.93
C LEU A 47 -14.19 -15.84 -0.12
N PHE A 48 -13.80 -17.06 0.24
CA PHE A 48 -13.12 -18.00 -0.68
C PHE A 48 -13.92 -18.28 -1.96
N ASN A 49 -15.24 -18.38 -1.87
CA ASN A 49 -16.12 -18.64 -3.02
C ASN A 49 -16.25 -17.45 -3.99
N TYR A 50 -15.72 -16.28 -3.63
CA TYR A 50 -15.73 -15.07 -4.45
C TYR A 50 -14.37 -14.80 -5.11
N LEU A 51 -13.41 -15.71 -4.93
CA LEU A 51 -12.08 -15.58 -5.52
C LEU A 51 -12.11 -15.92 -7.02
N ASP A 52 -11.68 -14.98 -7.86
CA ASP A 52 -11.50 -15.23 -9.30
C ASP A 52 -10.08 -15.72 -9.59
N PHE A 53 -9.98 -17.02 -9.91
CA PHE A 53 -8.74 -17.69 -10.26
C PHE A 53 -8.34 -17.52 -11.74
N ARG A 54 -9.20 -16.98 -12.60
CA ARG A 54 -8.90 -16.91 -14.05
C ARG A 54 -7.85 -15.86 -14.39
N GLN A 55 -7.63 -14.89 -13.51
CA GLN A 55 -6.72 -13.75 -13.74
C GLN A 55 -5.37 -13.88 -13.00
N SER A 56 -5.13 -14.95 -12.25
CA SER A 56 -3.86 -15.20 -11.54
C SER A 56 -2.68 -15.49 -12.49
N PHE A 57 -2.96 -15.99 -13.70
CA PHE A 57 -1.94 -16.38 -14.68
C PHE A 57 -1.28 -15.19 -15.42
N ILE A 58 -1.88 -14.00 -15.39
CA ILE A 58 -1.51 -12.89 -16.31
C ILE A 58 -0.44 -11.95 -15.72
N MET A 59 -0.15 -12.02 -14.41
CA MET A 59 0.71 -11.03 -13.73
C MET A 59 2.07 -11.57 -13.24
N CYS A 60 2.39 -12.84 -13.49
CA CYS A 60 3.76 -13.34 -13.28
C CYS A 60 4.62 -12.98 -14.49
N ASN A 61 5.42 -11.92 -14.40
CA ASN A 61 6.48 -11.67 -15.38
C ASN A 61 7.44 -12.86 -15.36
N SER A 62 7.54 -13.56 -16.49
CA SER A 62 8.26 -14.82 -16.69
C SER A 62 9.79 -14.70 -16.66
N VAL A 63 10.36 -13.65 -16.04
CA VAL A 63 11.80 -13.38 -16.10
C VAL A 63 12.54 -13.90 -14.87
N HIS A 64 11.90 -14.04 -13.70
CA HIS A 64 12.55 -14.59 -12.50
C HIS A 64 11.57 -15.36 -11.59
N HIS A 65 11.40 -16.67 -11.84
CA HIS A 65 10.52 -17.55 -11.05
C HIS A 65 10.90 -17.67 -9.56
N GLN A 66 12.12 -17.30 -9.17
CA GLN A 66 12.59 -17.45 -7.78
C GLN A 66 12.16 -16.33 -6.83
N TYR A 67 11.73 -15.17 -7.34
CA TYR A 67 11.35 -14.01 -6.51
C TYR A 67 10.01 -13.38 -6.91
N THR A 68 9.28 -13.97 -7.87
CA THR A 68 7.99 -13.44 -8.29
C THR A 68 6.91 -13.92 -7.31
N PRO A 69 6.23 -13.04 -6.56
CA PRO A 69 5.16 -13.46 -5.66
C PRO A 69 4.05 -14.15 -6.45
N GLN A 70 3.65 -15.34 -5.99
CA GLN A 70 2.63 -16.12 -6.67
C GLN A 70 1.24 -15.54 -6.36
N ILE A 71 0.62 -14.95 -7.38
CA ILE A 71 -0.78 -14.51 -7.29
C ILE A 71 -1.68 -15.73 -7.36
N ARG A 72 -2.53 -15.90 -6.35
CA ARG A 72 -3.48 -17.02 -6.23
C ARG A 72 -4.86 -16.68 -6.77
N GLY A 73 -5.18 -15.39 -6.95
CA GLY A 73 -6.44 -14.96 -7.53
C GLY A 73 -6.68 -13.46 -7.34
N ARG A 74 -7.88 -13.02 -7.70
CA ARG A 74 -8.37 -11.66 -7.45
C ARG A 74 -9.68 -11.69 -6.69
N LEU A 75 -9.82 -10.77 -5.74
CA LEU A 75 -11.02 -10.64 -4.92
C LEU A 75 -11.54 -9.21 -5.02
N HIS A 76 -12.78 -9.06 -5.47
CA HIS A 76 -13.50 -7.80 -5.41
C HIS A 76 -14.57 -7.94 -4.33
N ALA A 77 -14.34 -7.32 -3.17
CA ALA A 77 -15.19 -7.47 -2.00
C ALA A 77 -15.39 -6.13 -1.29
N PRO A 78 -16.56 -5.90 -0.67
CA PRO A 78 -16.77 -4.72 0.15
C PRO A 78 -15.91 -4.77 1.41
N LEU A 79 -15.23 -3.65 1.68
CA LEU A 79 -14.53 -3.36 2.92
C LEU A 79 -15.29 -2.24 3.63
N VAL A 80 -15.91 -2.55 4.77
CA VAL A 80 -16.69 -1.58 5.55
C VAL A 80 -15.78 -0.93 6.58
N CYS A 81 -15.62 0.38 6.51
CA CYS A 81 -14.83 1.18 7.43
C CYS A 81 -15.73 2.19 8.14
N THR A 82 -15.70 2.22 9.47
CA THR A 82 -16.48 3.19 10.24
C THR A 82 -15.71 4.49 10.37
N GLY A 83 -16.33 5.59 9.96
CA GLY A 83 -15.78 6.94 10.06
C GLY A 83 -15.70 7.44 11.50
N VAL A 84 -14.94 8.52 11.70
CA VAL A 84 -14.83 9.21 13.01
C VAL A 84 -16.16 9.71 13.55
N ASP A 85 -17.13 9.94 12.67
CA ASP A 85 -18.49 10.37 12.97
C ASP A 85 -19.47 9.20 13.15
N GLY A 86 -18.97 7.97 13.17
CA GLY A 86 -19.77 6.75 13.31
C GLY A 86 -20.52 6.31 12.05
N ARG A 87 -20.37 7.02 10.92
CA ARG A 87 -20.97 6.61 9.65
C ARG A 87 -20.09 5.58 8.95
N ASP A 88 -20.69 4.51 8.46
CA ASP A 88 -19.97 3.51 7.68
C ASP A 88 -19.70 4.02 6.26
N LEU A 89 -18.48 3.74 5.80
CA LEU A 89 -18.04 3.89 4.43
C LEU A 89 -17.71 2.51 3.85
N VAL A 90 -18.30 2.19 2.71
CA VAL A 90 -18.02 0.94 2.00
C VAL A 90 -17.04 1.21 0.87
N LEU A 91 -15.80 0.74 1.07
CA LEU A 91 -14.76 0.71 0.06
C LEU A 91 -14.91 -0.56 -0.78
N ARG A 92 -14.61 -0.50 -2.08
CA ARG A 92 -14.65 -1.66 -2.99
C ARG A 92 -13.30 -1.91 -3.69
N PRO A 93 -12.27 -2.32 -2.95
CA PRO A 93 -10.95 -2.62 -3.51
C PRO A 93 -10.97 -3.87 -4.41
N TYR A 94 -10.10 -3.86 -5.42
CA TYR A 94 -9.74 -5.04 -6.19
C TYR A 94 -8.46 -5.64 -5.61
N PHE A 95 -8.60 -6.61 -4.71
CA PHE A 95 -7.43 -7.24 -4.10
C PHE A 95 -6.77 -8.25 -5.03
N LEU A 96 -5.44 -8.18 -5.12
CA LEU A 96 -4.64 -9.33 -5.51
C LEU A 96 -4.45 -10.24 -4.30
N VAL A 97 -4.74 -11.53 -4.47
CA VAL A 97 -4.59 -12.51 -3.41
C VAL A 97 -3.25 -13.22 -3.58
N MET A 98 -2.34 -13.02 -2.63
CA MET A 98 -1.00 -13.61 -2.61
C MET A 98 -0.49 -13.71 -1.18
N ASP A 99 0.59 -14.44 -0.93
CA ASP A 99 1.18 -14.57 0.41
C ASP A 99 1.87 -13.26 0.83
N ALA A 100 1.08 -12.27 1.20
CA ALA A 100 1.52 -10.98 1.74
C ALA A 100 1.74 -11.10 3.25
N ALA A 101 2.81 -10.48 3.75
CA ALA A 101 3.11 -10.42 5.18
C ALA A 101 2.01 -9.70 5.98
N MET A 102 1.32 -8.75 5.35
CA MET A 102 0.14 -8.09 5.89
C MET A 102 -0.82 -7.65 4.78
N PRO A 103 -2.11 -7.42 5.08
CA PRO A 103 -3.05 -6.82 4.14
C PRO A 103 -2.67 -5.37 3.81
N VAL A 104 -2.78 -5.00 2.53
CA VAL A 104 -2.38 -3.68 2.02
C VAL A 104 -3.52 -3.05 1.23
N LEU A 105 -3.73 -1.75 1.45
CA LEU A 105 -4.54 -0.89 0.60
C LEU A 105 -3.60 0.00 -0.22
N GLY A 106 -3.53 -0.32 -1.50
CA GLY A 106 -2.64 0.33 -2.47
C GLY A 106 -3.29 1.52 -3.16
N LEU A 107 -2.52 2.10 -4.09
CA LEU A 107 -2.92 3.23 -4.91
C LEU A 107 -4.20 3.00 -5.70
N ASP A 108 -4.46 1.78 -6.16
CA ASP A 108 -5.71 1.41 -6.83
C ASP A 108 -6.96 1.79 -6.03
N MET A 109 -6.97 1.49 -4.73
CA MET A 109 -8.06 1.85 -3.82
C MET A 109 -7.99 3.33 -3.41
N LEU A 110 -6.79 3.78 -3.02
CA LEU A 110 -6.57 5.13 -2.51
C LEU A 110 -6.97 6.20 -3.55
N CYS A 111 -6.59 6.03 -4.81
CA CYS A 111 -6.95 6.95 -5.89
C CYS A 111 -8.45 6.89 -6.21
N ALA A 112 -9.05 5.69 -6.20
CA ALA A 112 -10.47 5.50 -6.47
C ALA A 112 -11.37 6.21 -5.44
N HIS A 113 -10.86 6.46 -4.23
CA HIS A 113 -11.58 7.11 -3.14
C HIS A 113 -10.94 8.45 -2.72
N GLY A 114 -10.25 9.13 -3.66
CA GLY A 114 -9.78 10.51 -3.45
C GLY A 114 -8.89 10.68 -2.22
N ALA A 115 -8.10 9.67 -1.88
CA ALA A 115 -7.19 9.75 -0.74
C ALA A 115 -6.18 10.89 -0.96
N CYS A 116 -5.79 11.57 0.11
CA CYS A 116 -4.84 12.67 0.10
C CYS A 116 -3.82 12.48 1.23
N LEU A 117 -2.53 12.65 0.92
CA LEU A 117 -1.45 12.61 1.91
C LEU A 117 -1.09 14.04 2.35
N PHE A 118 -1.17 14.31 3.65
CA PHE A 118 -0.78 15.58 4.24
C PHE A 118 0.56 15.44 4.97
N PHE A 119 1.47 16.40 4.82
CA PHE A 119 2.84 16.32 5.36
C PHE A 119 3.08 17.13 6.64
N ALA A 120 2.14 17.96 7.11
CA ALA A 120 2.35 18.80 8.29
C ALA A 120 1.05 19.19 9.03
N PRO A 121 1.09 19.44 10.36
CA PRO A 121 2.16 19.14 11.31
C PRO A 121 2.16 17.67 11.80
N ASN A 122 1.10 16.91 11.51
CA ASN A 122 1.01 15.47 11.76
C ASN A 122 0.71 14.79 10.43
N PRO A 123 1.63 13.99 9.86
CA PRO A 123 1.38 13.35 8.58
C PRO A 123 0.22 12.36 8.73
N HIS A 124 -0.80 12.52 7.91
CA HIS A 124 -1.98 11.64 7.91
C HIS A 124 -2.54 11.53 6.50
N VAL A 125 -3.20 10.41 6.21
CA VAL A 125 -3.94 10.22 4.98
C VAL A 125 -5.42 10.42 5.28
N VAL A 126 -6.07 11.31 4.52
CA VAL A 126 -7.53 11.46 4.54
C VAL A 126 -8.08 10.78 3.30
N ILE A 127 -9.04 9.88 3.48
CA ILE A 127 -9.78 9.24 2.38
C ILE A 127 -11.15 9.90 2.35
N SER A 128 -11.50 10.56 1.24
CA SER A 128 -12.76 11.30 1.08
C SER A 128 -13.53 10.79 -0.12
N VAL A 129 -14.78 10.38 0.10
CA VAL A 129 -15.72 10.04 -0.97
C VAL A 129 -16.61 11.25 -1.23
N ASP A 130 -16.13 12.16 -2.09
CA ASP A 130 -16.89 13.20 -2.78
C ASP A 130 -16.12 13.66 -4.04
N PRO A 131 -16.79 14.18 -5.08
CA PRO A 131 -16.23 14.28 -6.42
C PRO A 131 -15.26 15.47 -6.58
N MET A 132 -14.04 15.12 -6.99
CA MET A 132 -13.02 15.94 -7.66
C MET A 132 -12.22 16.98 -6.85
N ASP A 133 -10.98 17.14 -7.32
CA ASP A 133 -10.01 18.23 -7.13
C ASP A 133 -8.77 18.02 -6.23
N ALA A 134 -8.55 16.82 -5.69
CA ALA A 134 -7.20 16.43 -5.27
C ALA A 134 -6.99 14.93 -5.53
N HIS A 135 -6.37 14.63 -6.67
CA HIS A 135 -5.98 13.28 -7.02
C HIS A 135 -4.59 13.00 -6.44
N ILE A 136 -4.43 11.89 -5.72
CA ILE A 136 -3.13 11.22 -5.73
C ILE A 136 -2.93 10.78 -7.19
N GLU A 137 -2.01 11.41 -7.90
CA GLU A 137 -1.47 10.84 -9.12
C GLU A 137 -0.52 9.70 -8.71
N PRO A 138 -0.78 8.45 -9.11
CA PRO A 138 0.07 7.33 -8.72
C PRO A 138 1.34 7.24 -9.59
N PRO A 139 2.54 7.03 -8.98
CA PRO A 139 2.90 7.21 -7.57
C PRO A 139 3.29 8.67 -7.25
N LEU A 140 3.02 9.13 -6.02
CA LEU A 140 3.42 10.47 -5.57
C LEU A 140 4.95 10.59 -5.57
N LYS A 141 5.46 11.44 -6.46
CA LYS A 141 6.89 11.69 -6.63
C LYS A 141 7.25 13.07 -6.08
N VAL A 142 8.32 13.12 -5.31
CA VAL A 142 8.88 14.36 -4.76
C VAL A 142 10.33 14.51 -5.22
N MET A 143 10.74 15.76 -5.42
CA MET A 143 12.14 16.08 -5.66
C MET A 143 12.85 16.22 -4.31
N CYS A 144 13.84 15.36 -4.07
CA CYS A 144 14.66 15.38 -2.86
C CYS A 144 16.07 15.86 -3.20
N ARG A 145 16.69 16.63 -2.31
CA ARG A 145 18.12 16.93 -2.38
C ARG A 145 18.86 15.98 -1.46
N MET A 146 19.80 15.21 -2.00
CA MET A 146 20.65 14.28 -1.26
C MET A 146 22.11 14.57 -1.57
N GLY A 147 22.87 14.97 -0.54
CA GLY A 147 24.24 15.44 -0.74
C GLY A 147 24.30 16.56 -1.78
N CYS A 148 25.04 16.33 -2.86
CA CYS A 148 25.17 17.26 -3.99
C CYS A 148 24.20 17.02 -5.16
N SER A 149 23.34 16.01 -5.12
CA SER A 149 22.39 15.71 -6.20
C SER A 149 20.93 16.01 -5.84
N GLN A 150 20.12 16.22 -6.88
CA GLN A 150 18.67 16.19 -6.80
C GLN A 150 18.17 14.88 -7.40
N GLU A 151 17.27 14.20 -6.70
CA GLU A 151 16.73 12.91 -7.11
C GLU A 151 15.22 12.90 -6.92
N ILE A 152 14.52 12.24 -7.83
CA ILE A 152 13.08 12.01 -7.69
C ILE A 152 12.89 10.77 -6.81
N ALA A 153 12.16 10.93 -5.72
CA ALA A 153 11.82 9.86 -4.80
C ALA A 153 10.30 9.63 -4.78
N THR A 154 9.89 8.37 -4.61
CA THR A 154 8.49 8.03 -4.32
C THR A 154 8.24 8.24 -2.83
N VAL A 155 7.12 8.87 -2.50
CA VAL A 155 6.61 8.86 -1.13
C VAL A 155 5.85 7.57 -0.92
N ASP A 156 6.41 6.70 -0.09
CA ASP A 156 5.89 5.37 0.20
C ASP A 156 5.52 5.30 1.70
N THR A 157 4.22 5.31 1.98
CA THR A 157 3.70 5.21 3.36
C THR A 157 3.75 3.79 3.93
N GLY A 158 3.97 2.77 3.10
CA GLY A 158 4.16 1.39 3.53
C GLY A 158 5.61 1.09 3.92
N ALA A 159 6.56 1.86 3.39
CA ALA A 159 7.97 1.73 3.73
C ALA A 159 8.29 2.30 5.13
N THR A 160 8.89 1.47 5.99
CA THR A 160 9.38 1.88 7.31
C THR A 160 10.75 2.55 7.27
N THR A 161 11.44 2.49 6.12
CA THR A 161 12.75 3.09 5.91
C THR A 161 12.87 3.64 4.49
N THR A 162 13.76 4.61 4.30
CA THR A 162 14.03 5.18 2.98
C THR A 162 15.05 4.34 2.24
N PHE A 163 14.70 3.88 1.05
CA PHE A 163 15.60 3.18 0.15
C PHE A 163 16.13 4.12 -0.92
N ILE A 164 17.41 3.97 -1.26
CA ILE A 164 18.04 4.67 -2.37
C ILE A 164 18.77 3.66 -3.24
N SER A 165 18.68 3.82 -4.56
CA SER A 165 19.48 3.00 -5.47
C SER A 165 20.97 3.31 -5.28
N PHE A 166 21.82 2.29 -5.46
CA PHE A 166 23.28 2.48 -5.41
C PHE A 166 23.75 3.58 -6.36
N GLN A 167 23.17 3.65 -7.56
CA GLN A 167 23.50 4.66 -8.55
C GLN A 167 23.14 6.08 -8.09
N ALA A 168 21.98 6.28 -7.46
CA ALA A 168 21.59 7.56 -6.88
C ALA A 168 22.49 7.94 -5.70
N ALA A 169 22.89 6.97 -4.86
CA ALA A 169 23.84 7.21 -3.78
C ALA A 169 25.21 7.67 -4.30
N CYS A 170 25.71 7.06 -5.38
CA CYS A 170 26.96 7.48 -6.03
C CYS A 170 26.86 8.91 -6.62
N ARG A 171 25.75 9.25 -7.30
CA ARG A 171 25.53 10.62 -7.83
C ARG A 171 25.46 11.67 -6.73
N ALA A 172 24.86 11.32 -5.59
CA ALA A 172 24.76 12.17 -4.42
C ALA A 172 26.09 12.34 -3.66
N GLY A 173 27.15 11.63 -4.06
CA GLY A 173 28.44 11.63 -3.37
C GLY A 173 28.38 10.96 -2.00
N LEU A 174 27.41 10.08 -1.75
CA LEU A 174 27.27 9.39 -0.48
C LEU A 174 28.31 8.27 -0.35
N ARG A 175 28.90 8.15 0.84
CA ARG A 175 29.80 7.03 1.15
C ARG A 175 28.97 5.77 1.32
N VAL A 176 29.06 4.85 0.36
CA VAL A 176 28.42 3.54 0.47
C VAL A 176 29.39 2.55 1.12
N THR A 177 29.05 2.08 2.32
CA THR A 177 29.76 0.97 2.97
C THR A 177 29.12 -0.34 2.54
N THR A 178 29.78 -1.08 1.65
CA THR A 178 29.38 -2.45 1.31
C THR A 178 29.74 -3.36 2.49
N GLY A 179 28.75 -3.94 3.14
CA GLY A 179 28.97 -4.81 4.30
C GLY A 179 29.63 -6.13 3.89
N SER A 180 30.96 -6.19 3.93
CA SER A 180 31.71 -7.46 3.99
C SER A 180 31.93 -7.95 5.43
N HIS A 181 31.29 -7.34 6.43
CA HIS A 181 31.49 -7.63 7.85
C HIS A 181 30.18 -7.68 8.67
N TRP A 182 29.18 -8.41 8.19
CA TRP A 182 28.11 -8.91 9.07
C TRP A 182 28.36 -10.41 9.29
N SER A 183 29.45 -10.70 10.01
CA SER A 183 29.76 -12.04 10.50
C SER A 183 29.99 -11.99 12.00
N SER A 184 28.92 -12.28 12.74
CA SER A 184 28.83 -12.98 14.04
C SER A 184 27.60 -12.49 14.80
#